data_AF-A0A127B2K6-F1
#
_entry.id   AF-A0A127B2K6-F1
#
_cell.length_a   1.000
_cell.length_b   1.000
_cell.length_c   1.000
_cell.angle_alpha   90.00
_cell.angle_beta   90.00
_cell.angle_gamma   90.00
#
_symmetry.space_group_name_H-M   'P 1'
#
loop_
_entity.id
_entity.type
_entity.pdbx_description
1 polymer ?
#
loop_
_entity_poly.entity_id
_entity_poly.type
_entity_poly.pdbx_seq_one_letter_code
_entity_poly.pdbx_strand_id
1 'polypeptide(L)'
;MLKTAFSFLLLLACMATAWAQTEVPTAKEPEVLFQGEVNHGFYLAPSLQLTRFHDKSGFMVGGRAAWLMNHKVAIGLAGYGLTTQTNIGEIEETNNAFLQVGYGGALLEYIPEPDKLFHLTFPLMVGLGGAAYTDNFSDNQNTGNYSYEVYDTDAFMVVEPGVQAELNLARFMRLGLTFSYRFTHGVSLPKTSDKDLSTAALTLTAKFGRF
;
A
#
# COMPACT_ATOMS: atom_id res chain seq x y z
N MET A 1 -81.35 2.85 -16.47
CA MET A 1 -80.78 2.77 -15.10
C MET A 1 -79.48 1.98 -15.04
N LEU A 2 -79.25 0.95 -15.88
CA LEU A 2 -78.02 0.14 -15.85
C LEU A 2 -76.74 0.90 -16.27
N LYS A 3 -76.85 1.85 -17.23
CA LYS A 3 -75.70 2.64 -17.72
C LYS A 3 -75.17 3.64 -16.68
N THR A 4 -76.04 4.27 -15.89
CA THR A 4 -75.66 5.22 -14.83
C THR A 4 -75.03 4.52 -13.63
N ALA A 5 -75.49 3.30 -13.29
CA ALA A 5 -74.87 2.49 -12.24
C ALA A 5 -73.43 2.06 -12.60
N PHE A 6 -73.19 1.72 -13.87
CA PHE A 6 -71.86 1.31 -14.34
C PHE A 6 -70.86 2.47 -14.33
N SER A 7 -71.28 3.67 -14.73
CA SER A 7 -70.43 4.87 -14.65
C SER A 7 -70.08 5.26 -13.21
N PHE A 8 -71.01 5.05 -12.26
CA PHE A 8 -70.76 5.33 -10.85
C PHE A 8 -69.79 4.33 -10.21
N LEU A 9 -69.88 3.04 -10.61
CA LEU A 9 -68.94 2.00 -10.18
C LEU A 9 -67.52 2.23 -10.73
N LEU A 10 -67.40 2.70 -11.98
CA LEU A 10 -66.11 3.05 -12.57
C LEU A 10 -65.45 4.25 -11.88
N LEU A 11 -66.25 5.25 -11.48
CA LEU A 11 -65.76 6.41 -10.74
C LEU A 11 -65.31 6.04 -9.32
N LEU A 12 -66.02 5.14 -8.63
CA LEU A 12 -65.58 4.62 -7.33
C LEU A 12 -64.30 3.78 -7.45
N ALA A 13 -64.16 2.99 -8.52
CA ALA A 13 -62.96 2.18 -8.78
C ALA A 13 -61.73 3.06 -9.03
N CYS A 14 -61.86 4.17 -9.75
CA CYS A 14 -60.78 5.15 -9.94
C CYS A 14 -60.39 5.88 -8.63
N MET A 15 -61.37 6.19 -7.77
CA MET A 15 -61.07 6.78 -6.46
C MET A 15 -60.34 5.80 -5.55
N ALA A 16 -60.67 4.51 -5.56
CA ALA A 16 -59.94 3.51 -4.77
C ALA A 16 -58.47 3.36 -5.19
N THR A 17 -58.14 3.57 -6.47
CA THR A 17 -56.74 3.56 -6.96
C THR A 17 -55.95 4.82 -6.59
N ALA A 18 -56.62 5.94 -6.31
CA ALA A 18 -55.95 7.19 -5.91
C ALA A 18 -55.46 7.16 -4.45
N TRP A 19 -56.12 6.40 -3.58
CA TRP A 19 -55.70 6.19 -2.18
C TRP A 19 -54.65 5.07 -2.02
N ALA A 20 -54.34 4.36 -3.11
CA ALA A 20 -53.34 3.29 -3.15
C ALA A 20 -51.95 3.78 -3.59
N GLN A 21 -51.70 5.10 -3.60
CA GLN A 21 -50.33 5.64 -3.64
C GLN A 21 -49.65 5.34 -2.30
N THR A 22 -49.21 4.09 -2.18
CA THR A 22 -48.25 3.61 -1.20
C THR A 22 -47.09 4.57 -1.14
N GLU A 23 -46.74 4.97 0.09
CA GLU A 23 -45.48 5.61 0.47
C GLU A 23 -44.38 5.14 -0.48
N VAL A 24 -43.81 6.06 -1.27
CA VAL A 24 -42.59 5.78 -2.02
C VAL A 24 -41.58 5.35 -0.96
N PRO A 25 -41.12 4.08 -0.95
CA PRO A 25 -40.12 3.67 0.02
C PRO A 25 -38.95 4.59 -0.26
N THR A 26 -38.65 5.48 0.69
CA THR A 26 -37.45 6.30 0.61
C THR A 26 -36.33 5.29 0.50
N ALA A 27 -35.72 5.16 -0.68
CA ALA A 27 -34.62 4.25 -0.90
C ALA A 27 -33.61 4.61 0.19
N LYS A 28 -33.44 3.73 1.18
CA LYS A 28 -32.46 3.96 2.23
C LYS A 28 -31.14 4.11 1.51
N GLU A 29 -30.61 5.33 1.51
CA GLU A 29 -29.28 5.55 0.98
C GLU A 29 -28.34 4.61 1.73
N PRO A 30 -27.46 3.90 1.02
CA PRO A 30 -26.54 2.98 1.66
C PRO A 30 -25.72 3.73 2.71
N GLU A 31 -25.62 3.18 3.92
CA GLU A 31 -24.75 3.73 4.95
C GLU A 31 -23.29 3.63 4.47
N VAL A 32 -22.71 4.77 4.10
CA VAL A 32 -21.33 4.88 3.62
C VAL A 32 -20.43 5.46 4.70
N LEU A 33 -19.18 4.98 4.75
CA LEU A 33 -18.17 5.46 5.69
C LEU A 33 -17.86 6.96 5.51
N PHE A 34 -17.92 7.44 4.27
CA PHE A 34 -17.73 8.85 3.93
C PHE A 34 -19.08 9.44 3.50
N GLN A 35 -19.70 10.20 4.40
CA GLN A 35 -20.96 10.90 4.13
C GLN A 35 -20.70 12.22 3.37
N GLY A 36 -21.53 12.54 2.38
CA GLY A 36 -21.45 13.78 1.61
C GLY A 36 -20.49 13.74 0.42
N GLU A 37 -20.09 14.92 -0.08
CA GLU A 37 -19.14 15.03 -1.20
C GLU A 37 -17.74 14.58 -0.77
N VAL A 38 -17.20 13.57 -1.46
CA VAL A 38 -15.85 13.06 -1.22
C VAL A 38 -14.85 13.84 -2.06
N ASN A 39 -13.88 14.48 -1.42
CA ASN A 39 -12.78 15.12 -2.13
C ASN A 39 -11.70 14.09 -2.50
N HIS A 40 -11.23 14.15 -3.74
CA HIS A 40 -10.27 13.20 -4.28
C HIS A 40 -8.91 13.85 -4.53
N GLY A 41 -7.86 13.15 -4.15
CA GLY A 41 -6.48 13.50 -4.43
C GLY A 41 -5.67 12.27 -4.86
N PHE A 42 -4.42 12.47 -5.22
CA PHE A 42 -3.50 11.36 -5.49
C PHE A 42 -2.07 11.83 -5.24
N TYR A 43 -1.17 10.89 -4.96
CA TYR A 43 0.25 11.20 -4.88
C TYR A 43 1.14 10.08 -5.43
N LEU A 44 2.34 10.46 -5.86
CA LEU A 44 3.49 9.60 -6.10
C LEU A 44 4.61 9.99 -5.15
N ALA A 45 5.31 9.02 -4.60
CA ALA A 45 6.19 9.23 -3.48
C ALA A 45 7.47 8.38 -3.55
N PRO A 46 8.49 8.80 -4.32
CA PRO A 46 9.81 8.20 -4.24
C PRO A 46 10.34 8.23 -2.79
N SER A 47 11.01 7.16 -2.40
CA SER A 47 11.45 6.92 -1.03
C SER A 47 12.81 6.24 -0.98
N LEU A 48 13.59 6.63 0.03
CA LEU A 48 14.83 5.97 0.43
C LEU A 48 14.63 5.42 1.84
N GLN A 49 14.82 4.11 2.00
CA GLN A 49 14.67 3.41 3.26
C GLN A 49 16.03 2.93 3.77
N LEU A 50 16.34 3.24 5.01
CA LEU A 50 17.47 2.69 5.75
C LEU A 50 16.92 1.62 6.70
N THR A 51 17.49 0.43 6.63
CA THR A 51 17.10 -0.71 7.46
C THR A 51 18.33 -1.54 7.82
N ARG A 52 18.15 -2.63 8.57
CA ARG A 52 19.21 -3.59 8.86
C ARG A 52 18.80 -4.97 8.38
N PHE A 53 19.76 -5.71 7.85
CA PHE A 53 19.65 -7.13 7.49
C PHE A 53 20.90 -7.83 8.01
N HIS A 54 20.76 -8.91 8.79
CA HIS A 54 21.90 -9.66 9.37
C HIS A 54 23.00 -8.76 9.98
N ASP A 55 22.63 -7.85 10.88
CA ASP A 55 23.50 -6.89 11.57
C ASP A 55 24.22 -5.85 10.69
N LYS A 56 23.96 -5.83 9.38
CA LYS A 56 24.49 -4.84 8.44
C LYS A 56 23.39 -3.84 8.08
N SER A 57 23.74 -2.56 8.06
CA SER A 57 22.85 -1.53 7.55
C SER A 57 22.73 -1.66 6.03
N GLY A 58 21.49 -1.61 5.54
CA GLY A 58 21.18 -1.65 4.12
C GLY A 58 20.30 -0.49 3.70
N PHE A 59 20.47 -0.04 2.46
CA PHE A 59 19.59 0.93 1.83
C PHE A 59 18.65 0.22 0.87
N MET A 60 17.39 0.59 0.92
CA MET A 60 16.39 0.21 -0.05
C MET A 60 15.87 1.45 -0.76
N VAL A 61 15.65 1.34 -2.05
CA VAL A 61 15.02 2.37 -2.88
C VAL A 61 13.65 1.87 -3.28
N GLY A 62 12.67 2.77 -3.27
CA GLY A 62 11.32 2.41 -3.59
C GLY A 62 10.40 3.61 -3.68
N GLY A 63 9.12 3.36 -3.51
CA GLY A 63 8.15 4.43 -3.46
C GLY A 63 6.74 3.97 -3.16
N ARG A 64 5.86 4.95 -3.07
CA ARG A 64 4.43 4.77 -2.83
C ARG A 64 3.64 5.53 -3.89
N ALA A 65 2.47 5.01 -4.24
CA ALA A 65 1.51 5.68 -5.10
C ALA A 65 0.12 5.43 -4.53
N ALA A 66 -0.67 6.48 -4.27
CA ALA A 66 -1.97 6.31 -3.62
C ALA A 66 -3.02 7.32 -4.09
N TRP A 67 -4.27 6.88 -4.04
CA TRP A 67 -5.46 7.70 -4.16
C TRP A 67 -5.91 8.16 -2.77
N LEU A 68 -6.17 9.46 -2.63
CA LEU A 68 -6.61 10.11 -1.40
C LEU A 68 -8.12 10.32 -1.42
N MET A 69 -8.79 9.94 -0.33
CA MET A 69 -10.19 10.21 -0.06
C MET A 69 -10.29 11.16 1.14
N ASN A 70 -10.97 12.29 0.93
CA ASN A 70 -11.10 13.38 1.89
C ASN A 70 -9.75 13.87 2.44
N HIS A 71 -8.66 13.62 1.70
CA HIS A 71 -7.29 13.92 2.10
C HIS A 71 -6.83 13.26 3.41
N LYS A 72 -7.65 12.36 3.98
CA LYS A 72 -7.45 11.72 5.28
C LYS A 72 -7.14 10.24 5.18
N VAL A 73 -7.59 9.57 4.13
CA VAL A 73 -7.31 8.16 3.89
C VAL A 73 -6.70 8.03 2.51
N ALA A 74 -5.53 7.40 2.43
CA ALA A 74 -4.91 7.04 1.16
C ALA A 74 -4.95 5.52 0.97
N ILE A 75 -5.33 5.07 -0.21
CA ILE A 75 -5.28 3.66 -0.62
C ILE A 75 -4.44 3.57 -1.88
N GLY A 76 -3.49 2.63 -1.92
CA GLY A 76 -2.55 2.58 -3.02
C GLY A 76 -1.65 1.36 -2.99
N LEU A 77 -0.47 1.56 -3.56
CA LEU A 77 0.59 0.57 -3.65
C LEU A 77 1.90 1.13 -3.10
N ALA A 78 2.72 0.25 -2.54
CA ALA A 78 4.08 0.55 -2.12
C ALA A 78 5.03 -0.58 -2.53
N GLY A 79 6.30 -0.25 -2.77
CA GLY A 79 7.32 -1.25 -3.04
C GLY A 79 8.73 -0.72 -2.81
N TYR A 80 9.63 -1.62 -2.42
CA TYR A 80 11.01 -1.34 -2.05
C TYR A 80 11.92 -2.47 -2.51
N GLY A 81 13.10 -2.12 -3.02
CA GLY A 81 14.16 -3.05 -3.39
C GLY A 81 15.47 -2.70 -2.71
N LEU A 82 16.16 -3.71 -2.19
CA LEU A 82 17.47 -3.58 -1.56
C LEU A 82 18.51 -3.21 -2.63
N THR A 83 19.25 -2.12 -2.41
CA THR A 83 20.30 -1.68 -3.33
C THR A 83 21.70 -1.94 -2.80
N THR A 84 21.83 -2.09 -1.48
CA THR A 84 23.11 -2.45 -0.84
C THR A 84 23.38 -3.94 -0.94
N GLN A 85 24.58 -4.27 -1.42
CA GLN A 85 25.09 -5.63 -1.43
C GLN A 85 25.35 -6.12 0.01
N THR A 86 24.61 -7.12 0.45
CA THR A 86 24.78 -7.74 1.77
C THR A 86 25.41 -9.12 1.59
N ASN A 87 26.73 -9.22 1.80
CA ASN A 87 27.43 -10.50 1.76
C ASN A 87 27.03 -11.36 2.98
N ILE A 88 26.50 -12.55 2.70
CA ILE A 88 26.01 -13.55 3.67
C ILE A 88 27.00 -14.73 3.87
N GLY A 89 28.13 -14.71 3.17
CA GLY A 89 29.23 -15.67 3.28
C GLY A 89 29.04 -16.91 2.41
N GLU A 90 29.59 -18.03 2.87
CA GLU A 90 29.59 -19.31 2.16
C GLU A 90 28.22 -20.01 2.22
N ILE A 91 27.68 -20.43 1.08
CA ILE A 91 26.53 -21.34 0.95
C ILE A 91 27.00 -22.61 0.22
N GLU A 92 26.17 -23.66 0.10
CA GLU A 92 26.59 -24.94 -0.50
C GLU A 92 27.11 -24.75 -1.95
N GLU A 93 26.61 -23.74 -2.65
CA GLU A 93 26.89 -23.46 -4.05
C GLU A 93 28.06 -22.48 -4.27
N THR A 94 28.40 -21.63 -3.29
CA THR A 94 29.46 -20.61 -3.44
C THR A 94 30.04 -20.13 -2.12
N ASN A 95 31.30 -19.69 -2.13
CA ASN A 95 31.95 -19.11 -0.95
C ASN A 95 31.60 -17.64 -0.70
N ASN A 96 30.87 -16.99 -1.63
CA ASN A 96 30.48 -15.58 -1.53
C ASN A 96 29.09 -15.35 -2.16
N ALA A 97 28.05 -15.52 -1.36
CA ALA A 97 26.69 -15.16 -1.76
C ALA A 97 26.29 -13.76 -1.26
N PHE A 98 25.46 -13.08 -2.05
CA PHE A 98 24.89 -11.78 -1.74
C PHE A 98 23.37 -11.88 -1.63
N LEU A 99 22.82 -11.33 -0.56
CA LEU A 99 21.39 -11.25 -0.35
C LEU A 99 20.81 -10.08 -1.16
N GLN A 100 19.83 -10.40 -2.01
CA GLN A 100 18.92 -9.43 -2.62
C GLN A 100 17.52 -9.62 -2.05
N VAL A 101 16.84 -8.51 -1.77
CA VAL A 101 15.49 -8.51 -1.22
C VAL A 101 14.67 -7.44 -1.91
N GLY A 102 13.47 -7.80 -2.34
CA GLY A 102 12.48 -6.85 -2.83
C GLY A 102 11.10 -7.21 -2.32
N TYR A 103 10.27 -6.21 -2.03
CA TYR A 103 8.90 -6.44 -1.60
C TYR A 103 7.99 -5.29 -2.00
N GLY A 104 6.69 -5.59 -2.09
CA GLY A 104 5.67 -4.59 -2.38
C GLY A 104 4.26 -5.13 -2.17
N GLY A 105 3.29 -4.23 -2.18
CA GLY A 105 1.90 -4.60 -1.95
C GLY A 105 0.97 -3.41 -1.81
N ALA A 106 -0.19 -3.69 -1.21
CA ALA A 106 -1.20 -2.69 -0.93
C ALA A 106 -0.74 -1.75 0.19
N LEU A 107 -1.08 -0.48 0.04
CA LEU A 107 -0.84 0.59 1.00
C LEU A 107 -2.18 1.13 1.48
N LEU A 108 -2.33 1.25 2.79
CA LEU A 108 -3.35 2.05 3.46
C LEU A 108 -2.63 3.10 4.31
N GLU A 109 -3.00 4.36 4.19
CA GLU A 109 -2.43 5.43 5.00
C GLU A 109 -3.54 6.27 5.62
N TYR A 110 -3.45 6.49 6.93
CA TYR A 110 -4.34 7.39 7.64
C TYR A 110 -3.64 8.70 8.00
N ILE A 111 -4.28 9.82 7.70
CA ILE A 111 -3.78 11.19 7.82
C ILE A 111 -4.81 11.98 8.64
N PRO A 112 -4.69 12.07 9.97
CA PRO A 112 -5.69 12.72 10.81
C PRO A 112 -5.86 14.22 10.53
N GLU A 113 -4.74 14.92 10.29
CA GLU A 113 -4.69 16.39 10.21
C GLU A 113 -3.90 16.87 8.97
N PRO A 114 -4.36 16.59 7.74
CA PRO A 114 -3.61 16.86 6.50
C PRO A 114 -3.33 18.34 6.26
N ASP A 115 -4.17 19.23 6.81
CA ASP A 115 -4.08 20.68 6.60
C ASP A 115 -2.99 21.35 7.44
N LYS A 116 -2.49 20.68 8.49
CA LYS A 116 -1.43 21.23 9.33
C LYS A 116 -0.09 21.19 8.61
N LEU A 117 0.70 22.26 8.76
CA LEU A 117 2.05 22.36 8.19
C LEU A 117 2.91 21.15 8.54
N PHE A 118 2.89 20.74 9.81
CA PHE A 118 3.53 19.55 10.32
C PHE A 118 2.49 18.66 10.99
N HIS A 119 2.42 17.40 10.62
CA HIS A 119 1.46 16.44 11.15
C HIS A 119 1.99 15.01 11.09
N LEU A 120 1.28 14.08 11.74
CA LEU A 120 1.59 12.66 11.71
C LEU A 120 0.68 11.93 10.72
N THR A 121 1.22 10.92 10.05
CA THR A 121 0.47 9.96 9.24
C THR A 121 0.83 8.53 9.64
N PHE A 122 -0.04 7.59 9.34
CA PHE A 122 0.07 6.19 9.74
C PHE A 122 -0.03 5.29 8.50
N PRO A 123 1.09 5.04 7.80
CA PRO A 123 1.12 4.09 6.69
C PRO A 123 1.11 2.64 7.21
N LEU A 124 0.37 1.79 6.51
CA LEU A 124 0.34 0.35 6.65
C LEU A 124 0.48 -0.26 5.26
N MET A 125 1.53 -1.04 5.06
CA MET A 125 1.71 -1.84 3.84
C MET A 125 1.46 -3.31 4.15
N VAL A 126 0.73 -4.00 3.27
CA VAL A 126 0.54 -5.46 3.30
C VAL A 126 0.81 -6.00 1.90
N GLY A 127 1.69 -6.99 1.79
CA GLY A 127 2.17 -7.43 0.49
C GLY A 127 2.96 -8.72 0.51
N LEU A 128 3.69 -8.91 -0.58
CA LEU A 128 4.57 -10.04 -0.81
C LEU A 128 5.97 -9.52 -1.16
N GLY A 129 6.97 -10.34 -0.89
CA GLY A 129 8.35 -10.08 -1.26
C GLY A 129 9.06 -11.33 -1.72
N GLY A 130 10.22 -11.13 -2.30
CA GLY A 130 11.17 -12.17 -2.68
C GLY A 130 12.53 -11.87 -2.09
N ALA A 131 13.20 -12.92 -1.63
CA ALA A 131 14.60 -12.89 -1.25
C ALA A 131 15.36 -13.89 -2.12
N ALA A 132 16.55 -13.50 -2.58
CA ALA A 132 17.39 -14.36 -3.40
C ALA A 132 18.85 -14.23 -2.99
N TYR A 133 19.57 -15.35 -3.10
CA TYR A 133 21.02 -15.39 -3.00
C TYR A 133 21.63 -15.38 -4.39
N THR A 134 22.51 -14.41 -4.62
CA THR A 134 23.07 -14.13 -5.94
C THR A 134 24.59 -14.07 -5.85
N ASP A 135 25.26 -14.29 -6.98
CA ASP A 135 26.70 -14.03 -7.09
C ASP A 135 27.02 -12.52 -7.03
N ASN A 136 28.32 -12.21 -6.98
CA ASN A 136 28.77 -10.83 -7.01
C ASN A 136 28.69 -10.28 -8.45
N PHE A 137 27.83 -9.29 -8.65
CA PHE A 137 27.74 -8.52 -9.90
C PHE A 137 29.08 -7.95 -10.38
N SER A 138 30.05 -7.72 -9.48
CA SER A 138 31.36 -7.15 -9.83
C SER A 138 32.38 -8.13 -10.40
N ASP A 139 32.29 -9.44 -10.12
CA ASP A 139 33.28 -10.41 -10.61
C ASP A 139 33.00 -10.84 -12.07
N ASN A 140 31.73 -10.78 -12.49
CA ASN A 140 31.29 -11.10 -13.86
C ASN A 140 31.69 -10.07 -14.93
N GLN A 141 32.29 -8.93 -14.54
CA GLN A 141 32.76 -7.93 -15.51
C GLN A 141 34.02 -8.40 -16.27
N ASN A 142 34.74 -9.42 -15.78
CA ASN A 142 36.00 -9.87 -16.38
C ASN A 142 35.88 -11.01 -17.41
N THR A 143 34.73 -11.69 -17.52
CA THR A 143 34.63 -12.93 -18.32
C THR A 143 33.71 -12.82 -19.54
N GLY A 144 33.01 -11.70 -19.75
CA GLY A 144 32.15 -11.48 -20.92
C GLY A 144 30.89 -12.36 -20.97
N ASN A 145 30.66 -13.18 -19.94
CA ASN A 145 29.45 -13.98 -19.75
C ASN A 145 28.63 -13.34 -18.62
N TYR A 146 27.49 -12.73 -18.97
CA TYR A 146 26.50 -12.28 -18.00
C TYR A 146 25.69 -13.48 -17.49
N SER A 147 26.29 -14.34 -16.65
CA SER A 147 25.53 -15.35 -15.91
C SER A 147 25.14 -14.81 -14.55
N TYR A 148 23.90 -14.33 -14.42
CA TYR A 148 23.31 -14.04 -13.12
C TYR A 148 22.85 -15.37 -12.50
N GLU A 149 23.72 -15.99 -11.72
CA GLU A 149 23.38 -17.22 -11.00
C GLU A 149 22.57 -16.88 -9.75
N VAL A 150 21.35 -17.42 -9.69
CA VAL A 150 20.49 -17.40 -8.50
C VAL A 150 20.65 -18.76 -7.84
N TYR A 151 21.24 -18.78 -6.64
CA TYR A 151 21.52 -20.02 -5.92
C TYR A 151 20.30 -20.53 -5.18
N ASP A 152 19.59 -19.61 -4.52
CA ASP A 152 18.36 -19.93 -3.79
C ASP A 152 17.42 -18.72 -3.83
N THR A 153 16.12 -18.99 -3.84
CA THR A 153 15.08 -17.97 -3.92
C THR A 153 13.87 -18.38 -3.11
N ASP A 154 13.30 -17.42 -2.40
CA ASP A 154 12.09 -17.67 -1.63
C ASP A 154 11.15 -16.47 -1.67
N ALA A 155 9.86 -16.75 -1.51
CA ALA A 155 8.79 -15.76 -1.48
C ALA A 155 8.20 -15.68 -0.08
N PHE A 156 8.01 -14.46 0.40
CA PHE A 156 7.51 -14.21 1.75
C PHE A 156 6.36 -13.21 1.77
N MET A 157 5.55 -13.27 2.81
CA MET A 157 4.54 -12.25 3.10
C MET A 157 5.16 -11.13 3.93
N VAL A 158 4.69 -9.91 3.71
CA VAL A 158 5.15 -8.73 4.44
C VAL A 158 3.99 -7.89 4.97
N VAL A 159 4.11 -7.45 6.21
CA VAL A 159 3.26 -6.43 6.82
C VAL A 159 4.17 -5.37 7.43
N GLU A 160 4.04 -4.12 7.02
CA GLU A 160 4.88 -3.01 7.47
C GLU A 160 4.02 -1.83 7.94
N PRO A 161 3.63 -1.79 9.23
CA PRO A 161 3.10 -0.60 9.86
C PRO A 161 4.20 0.45 10.09
N GLY A 162 3.83 1.72 10.04
CA GLY A 162 4.72 2.82 10.38
C GLY A 162 4.00 4.06 10.91
N VAL A 163 4.81 4.97 11.43
CA VAL A 163 4.41 6.33 11.81
C VAL A 163 5.30 7.29 11.06
N GLN A 164 4.71 8.26 10.38
CA GLN A 164 5.41 9.24 9.56
C GLN A 164 5.16 10.64 10.09
N ALA A 165 6.24 11.38 10.32
CA ALA A 165 6.18 12.83 10.48
C ALA A 165 6.21 13.46 9.08
N GLU A 166 5.19 14.22 8.73
CA GLU A 166 5.00 14.84 7.41
C GLU A 166 5.02 16.37 7.52
N LEU A 167 5.74 17.01 6.59
CA LEU A 167 5.86 18.44 6.43
C LEU A 167 5.30 18.86 5.06
N ASN A 168 4.28 19.71 5.07
CA ASN A 168 3.70 20.32 3.87
C ASN A 168 4.62 21.42 3.33
N LEU A 169 5.47 21.11 2.35
CA LEU A 169 6.39 22.09 1.75
C LEU A 169 5.71 23.00 0.74
N ALA A 170 4.81 22.45 -0.07
CA ALA A 170 4.03 23.17 -1.07
C ALA A 170 2.67 22.50 -1.24
N ARG A 171 1.74 23.18 -1.91
CA ARG A 171 0.40 22.61 -2.20
C ARG A 171 0.46 21.26 -2.93
N PHE A 172 1.53 20.99 -3.68
CA PHE A 172 1.71 19.77 -4.44
C PHE A 172 2.84 18.87 -3.90
N MET A 173 3.56 19.29 -2.84
CA MET A 173 4.77 18.62 -2.38
C MET A 173 4.83 18.52 -0.85
N ARG A 174 5.11 17.33 -0.34
CA ARG A 174 5.29 17.04 1.08
C ARG A 174 6.57 16.23 1.28
N LEU A 175 7.26 16.46 2.40
CA LEU A 175 8.37 15.60 2.83
C LEU A 175 7.95 14.85 4.08
N GLY A 176 8.34 13.59 4.19
CA GLY A 176 8.06 12.83 5.39
C GLY A 176 9.18 11.90 5.79
N LEU A 177 9.33 11.73 7.10
CA LEU A 177 10.23 10.78 7.73
C LEU A 177 9.38 9.72 8.44
N THR A 178 9.47 8.48 7.98
CA THR A 178 8.71 7.34 8.51
C THR A 178 9.59 6.45 9.35
N PHE A 179 9.16 6.12 10.57
CA PHE A 179 9.67 4.99 11.32
C PHE A 179 8.69 3.82 11.16
N SER A 180 9.16 2.69 10.67
CA SER A 180 8.34 1.49 10.43
C SER A 180 9.00 0.23 10.99
N TYR A 181 8.20 -0.80 11.21
CA TYR A 181 8.70 -2.13 11.53
C TYR A 181 8.10 -3.12 10.54
N ARG A 182 8.97 -3.82 9.81
CA ARG A 182 8.58 -4.83 8.83
C ARG A 182 8.45 -6.18 9.53
N PHE A 183 7.30 -6.82 9.38
CA PHE A 183 7.08 -8.21 9.76
C PHE A 183 7.10 -9.05 8.49
N THR A 184 7.97 -10.06 8.45
CA THR A 184 8.05 -11.01 7.33
C THR A 184 7.72 -12.41 7.81
N HIS A 185 7.00 -13.16 6.98
CA HIS A 185 6.66 -14.54 7.26
C HIS A 185 6.76 -15.42 6.02
N GLY A 186 7.29 -16.62 6.20
CA GLY A 186 7.42 -17.62 5.15
C GLY A 186 8.80 -17.66 4.49
N VAL A 187 9.82 -17.03 5.10
CA VAL A 187 11.20 -17.04 4.65
C VAL A 187 11.90 -18.31 5.16
N SER A 188 12.38 -19.12 4.24
CA SER A 188 13.06 -20.39 4.45
C SER A 188 14.26 -20.50 3.51
N LEU A 189 15.24 -19.61 3.68
CA LEU A 189 16.53 -19.69 3.00
C LEU A 189 17.59 -20.33 3.92
N PRO A 190 18.65 -20.97 3.38
CA PRO A 190 19.66 -21.69 4.15
C PRO A 190 20.29 -20.90 5.31
N LYS A 191 20.42 -19.58 5.17
CA LYS A 191 21.01 -18.69 6.18
C LYS A 191 20.13 -17.51 6.59
N THR A 192 18.91 -17.40 6.06
CA THR A 192 18.03 -16.25 6.30
C THR A 192 16.65 -16.75 6.67
N SER A 193 16.18 -16.29 7.82
CA SER A 193 14.87 -16.64 8.38
C SER A 193 13.94 -15.42 8.46
N ASP A 194 12.68 -15.66 8.82
CA ASP A 194 11.68 -14.62 9.10
C ASP A 194 12.22 -13.51 10.03
N LYS A 195 13.05 -13.88 11.03
CA LYS A 195 13.57 -12.92 12.01
C LYS A 195 14.61 -11.97 11.41
N ASP A 196 15.34 -12.44 10.41
CA ASP A 196 16.43 -11.68 9.80
C ASP A 196 15.91 -10.62 8.81
N LEU A 197 14.71 -10.85 8.25
CA LEU A 197 14.01 -9.90 7.37
C LEU A 197 12.97 -9.06 8.11
N SER A 198 12.61 -9.43 9.34
CA SER A 198 11.69 -8.67 10.20
C SER A 198 12.40 -7.58 11.00
N THR A 199 12.54 -6.39 10.42
CA THR A 199 13.41 -5.35 10.98
C THR A 199 12.76 -3.96 10.99
N ALA A 200 13.27 -3.10 11.87
CA ALA A 200 12.91 -1.70 11.89
C ALA A 200 13.53 -0.97 10.69
N ALA A 201 12.83 0.05 10.21
CA ALA A 201 13.27 0.86 9.09
C ALA A 201 12.99 2.35 9.33
N LEU A 202 13.86 3.19 8.77
CA LEU A 202 13.70 4.63 8.71
C LEU A 202 13.61 5.02 7.23
N THR A 203 12.49 5.60 6.82
CA THR A 203 12.22 5.94 5.42
C THR A 203 12.07 7.44 5.24
N LEU A 204 12.90 8.02 4.37
CA LEU A 204 12.70 9.38 3.86
C LEU A 204 11.86 9.31 2.59
N THR A 205 10.80 10.11 2.54
CA THR A 205 9.84 10.11 1.43
C THR A 205 9.58 11.54 0.96
N ALA A 206 9.56 11.74 -0.35
CA ALA A 206 9.08 12.98 -0.96
C ALA A 206 7.80 12.68 -1.72
N LYS A 207 6.66 13.23 -1.29
CA LYS A 207 5.36 13.01 -1.92
C LYS A 207 5.02 14.17 -2.86
N PHE A 208 4.58 13.84 -4.06
CA PHE A 208 4.17 14.78 -5.11
C PHE A 208 2.76 14.42 -5.57
N GLY A 209 1.84 15.38 -5.56
CA GLY A 209 0.45 15.05 -5.85
C GLY A 209 -0.54 16.19 -5.76
N ARG A 210 -1.81 15.82 -5.90
CA ARG A 210 -2.95 16.67 -5.57
C ARG A 210 -3.42 16.29 -4.18
N PHE A 211 -3.19 17.21 -3.26
CA PHE A 211 -3.28 17.02 -1.83
C PHE A 211 -4.48 17.69 -1.20
#